data_AF-A0A2E0QIG3-F1
#
_entry.id   AF-A0A2E0QIG3-F1
#
_cell.length_a   1.000
_cell.length_b   1.000
_cell.length_c   1.000
_cell.angle_alpha   90.00
_cell.angle_beta   90.00
_cell.angle_gamma   90.00
#
_symmetry.space_group_name_H-M   'P 1'
#
loop_
_entity.id
_entity.type
_entity.pdbx_description
1 polymer ?
#
loop_
_entity_poly.entity_id
_entity_poly.type
_entity_poly.pdbx_seq_one_letter_code
_entity_poly.pdbx_strand_id
1 'polypeptide(L)'
;MFKIMILVLMVFSVSVLTTSAFAQNIPTAEIIISSETYKFGDKLEYQIAVSEVTNENAVVYITDESGVRSNLFTIPIQIENTIVTAQFPFDSIVWKEGRYILELEYSGASSTTEFYLVDDGTTNLPFWIRDITKMWVGDEATDKDYVRNVISQLIEEGIIDKYYQSELDENVILIPEWYKTVAGWWALGYMSDTELVNNLKFLLEENIIIISDIQLQEN
;
A
#
# COMPACT_ATOMS: atom_id res chain seq x y z
N MET A 1 31.75 10.23 15.23
CA MET A 1 31.45 11.61 14.78
C MET A 1 31.29 11.55 13.26
N PHE A 2 30.12 11.11 12.78
CA PHE A 2 29.84 10.98 11.35
C PHE A 2 29.29 12.31 10.85
N LYS A 3 30.03 12.98 9.96
CA LYS A 3 29.56 14.17 9.25
C LYS A 3 28.61 13.72 8.14
N ILE A 4 27.33 14.05 8.27
CA ILE A 4 26.34 13.93 7.20
C ILE A 4 26.57 15.13 6.27
N MET A 5 26.93 14.84 5.02
CA MET A 5 27.10 15.83 3.96
C MET A 5 25.79 15.86 3.17
N ILE A 6 24.98 16.91 3.36
CA ILE A 6 23.77 17.16 2.58
C ILE A 6 24.23 17.69 1.21
N LEU A 7 23.99 16.92 0.16
CA LEU A 7 24.19 17.31 -1.23
C LEU A 7 22.93 18.06 -1.69
N VAL A 8 23.02 19.38 -1.85
CA VAL A 8 21.94 20.18 -2.45
C VAL A 8 22.10 20.10 -3.97
N LEU A 9 21.20 19.37 -4.64
CA LEU A 9 21.12 19.35 -6.10
C LEU A 9 20.40 20.63 -6.57
N MET A 10 21.13 21.52 -7.24
CA MET A 10 20.55 22.66 -7.96
C MET A 10 20.08 22.18 -9.34
N VAL A 11 18.76 22.10 -9.54
CA VAL A 11 18.19 21.84 -10.87
C VAL A 11 18.12 23.18 -11.61
N PHE A 12 18.88 23.31 -12.70
CA PHE A 12 18.79 24.46 -13.62
C PHE A 12 17.54 24.29 -14.51
N SER A 13 16.48 25.03 -14.21
CA SER A 13 15.34 25.17 -15.12
C SER A 13 15.65 26.21 -16.20
N VAL A 14 15.68 25.78 -17.46
CA VAL A 14 15.83 26.69 -18.61
C VAL A 14 14.45 27.25 -18.93
N SER A 15 14.25 28.55 -18.67
CA SER A 15 13.04 29.26 -19.05
C SER A 15 13.27 30.03 -20.36
N VAL A 16 12.52 29.67 -21.41
CA VAL A 16 12.46 30.41 -22.68
C VAL A 16 11.38 31.49 -22.54
N LEU A 17 11.76 32.77 -22.66
CA LEU A 17 10.85 33.90 -22.60
C LEU A 17 10.34 34.25 -24.01
N THR A 18 9.04 34.06 -24.26
CA THR A 18 8.35 34.69 -25.40
C THR A 18 7.31 35.68 -24.90
N THR A 19 7.43 36.95 -25.29
CA THR A 19 6.55 38.04 -24.87
C THR A 19 5.31 38.15 -25.75
N SER A 20 4.13 37.84 -25.22
CA SER A 20 2.89 38.66 -25.27
C SER A 20 1.64 37.79 -25.01
N ALA A 21 1.05 37.90 -23.82
CA ALA A 21 -0.32 37.48 -23.51
C ALA A 21 -0.71 38.18 -22.19
N PHE A 22 -1.99 38.46 -21.97
CA PHE A 22 -2.48 38.95 -20.67
C PHE A 22 -1.81 38.16 -19.54
N ALA A 23 -1.02 38.81 -18.69
CA ALA A 23 -0.34 38.13 -17.59
C ALA A 23 -1.40 37.76 -16.55
N GLN A 24 -2.10 36.66 -16.79
CA GLN A 24 -2.85 35.97 -15.76
C GLN A 24 -1.78 35.56 -14.73
N ASN A 25 -1.89 36.07 -13.50
CA ASN A 25 -0.95 35.74 -12.44
C ASN A 25 -1.19 34.28 -12.04
N ILE A 26 -0.51 33.36 -12.73
CA ILE A 26 -0.57 31.93 -12.42
C ILE A 26 0.38 31.70 -11.24
N PRO A 27 -0.11 31.21 -10.08
CA PRO A 27 0.75 30.89 -8.96
C PRO A 27 1.76 29.81 -9.36
N THR A 28 2.91 29.74 -8.70
CA THR A 28 3.77 28.57 -8.81
C THR A 28 3.28 27.51 -7.83
N ALA A 29 3.28 26.25 -8.25
CA ALA A 29 2.99 25.11 -7.40
C ALA A 29 4.05 24.02 -7.63
N GLU A 30 4.46 23.34 -6.57
CA GLU A 30 5.45 22.27 -6.60
C GLU A 30 4.98 21.10 -5.74
N ILE A 31 5.18 19.87 -6.23
CA ILE A 31 4.98 18.64 -5.46
C ILE A 31 6.34 18.03 -5.11
N ILE A 32 6.56 17.81 -3.81
CA ILE A 32 7.84 17.37 -3.25
C ILE A 32 7.59 16.08 -2.48
N ILE A 33 8.11 14.96 -2.97
CA ILE A 33 8.02 13.66 -2.29
C ILE A 33 8.97 13.58 -1.10
N SER A 34 8.55 12.88 -0.06
CA SER A 34 9.38 12.66 1.13
C SER A 34 10.48 11.60 0.90
N SER A 35 10.29 10.69 -0.06
CA SER A 35 11.27 9.68 -0.45
C SER A 35 11.21 9.41 -1.96
N GLU A 36 12.36 9.15 -2.58
CA GLU A 36 12.45 8.73 -3.99
C GLU A 36 12.19 7.22 -4.17
N THR A 37 12.28 6.45 -3.08
CA THR A 37 12.04 5.00 -3.08
C THR A 37 11.15 4.63 -1.91
N TYR A 38 10.10 3.89 -2.21
CA TYR A 38 9.16 3.30 -1.26
C TYR A 38 9.17 1.79 -1.41
N LYS A 39 8.83 1.10 -0.33
CA LYS A 39 8.56 -0.34 -0.35
C LYS A 39 7.11 -0.63 0.04
N PHE A 40 6.67 -1.86 -0.18
CA PHE A 40 5.41 -2.31 0.37
C PHE A 40 5.38 -2.12 1.89
N GLY A 41 4.23 -1.68 2.42
CA GLY A 41 4.08 -1.26 3.82
C GLY A 41 4.38 0.22 4.08
N ASP A 42 5.10 0.91 3.20
CA ASP A 42 5.31 2.36 3.34
C ASP A 42 4.07 3.14 2.91
N LYS A 43 3.91 4.35 3.46
CA LYS A 43 2.88 5.31 3.05
C LYS A 43 3.48 6.35 2.13
N LEU A 44 2.80 6.66 1.03
CA LEU A 44 3.14 7.81 0.22
C LEU A 44 2.99 9.09 1.06
N GLU A 45 4.04 9.90 1.07
CA GLU A 45 4.08 11.18 1.77
C GLU A 45 4.70 12.23 0.85
N TYR A 46 4.04 13.36 0.71
CA TYR A 46 4.50 14.46 -0.11
C TYR A 46 4.01 15.81 0.44
N GLN A 47 4.71 16.87 0.06
CA GLN A 47 4.33 18.25 0.30
C GLN A 47 3.91 18.90 -1.00
N ILE A 48 2.81 19.66 -0.96
CA ILE A 48 2.44 20.62 -1.99
C ILE A 48 2.85 22.00 -1.50
N ALA A 49 3.75 22.66 -2.23
CA ALA A 49 4.19 24.03 -1.97
C ALA A 49 3.60 24.96 -3.04
N VAL A 50 2.90 26.02 -2.65
CA VAL A 50 2.32 27.02 -3.56
C VAL A 50 2.80 28.42 -3.21
N SER A 51 2.97 29.29 -4.20
CA SER A 51 3.33 30.70 -3.96
C SER A 51 2.17 31.56 -3.46
N GLU A 52 0.93 31.13 -3.72
CA GLU A 52 -0.29 31.84 -3.36
C GLU A 52 -1.44 30.85 -3.20
N VAL A 53 -2.28 31.05 -2.18
CA VAL A 53 -3.49 30.24 -1.95
C VAL A 53 -4.68 30.87 -2.66
N THR A 54 -5.24 30.17 -3.64
CA THR A 54 -6.32 30.65 -4.53
C THR A 54 -7.72 30.18 -4.14
N ASN A 55 -7.85 29.38 -3.06
CA ASN A 55 -9.07 28.65 -2.66
C ASN A 55 -9.56 27.58 -3.65
N GLU A 56 -8.78 27.27 -4.69
CA GLU A 56 -9.04 26.12 -5.55
C GLU A 56 -8.51 24.83 -4.91
N ASN A 57 -8.94 23.69 -5.44
CA ASN A 57 -8.37 22.40 -5.05
C ASN A 57 -7.14 22.11 -5.89
N ALA A 58 -6.09 21.57 -5.25
CA ALA A 58 -5.04 20.86 -5.94
C ALA A 58 -5.57 19.48 -6.38
N VAL A 59 -5.27 19.08 -7.61
CA VAL A 59 -5.54 17.73 -8.10
C VAL A 59 -4.20 17.04 -8.33
N VAL A 60 -4.00 15.90 -7.69
CA VAL A 60 -2.82 15.06 -7.83
C VAL A 60 -3.22 13.84 -8.64
N TYR A 61 -2.53 13.61 -9.74
CA TYR A 61 -2.64 12.43 -10.56
C TYR A 61 -1.45 11.52 -10.32
N ILE A 62 -1.68 10.21 -10.46
CA ILE A 62 -0.64 9.20 -10.44
C ILE A 62 -0.64 8.47 -11.77
N THR A 63 0.55 8.24 -12.33
CA THR A 63 0.74 7.43 -13.54
C THR A 63 1.65 6.26 -13.21
N ASP A 64 1.19 5.04 -13.50
CA ASP A 64 1.98 3.83 -13.33
C ASP A 64 2.98 3.61 -14.49
N GLU A 65 3.79 2.57 -14.40
CA GLU A 65 4.79 2.24 -15.43
C GLU A 65 4.17 1.85 -16.78
N SER A 66 2.90 1.41 -16.79
CA SER A 66 2.16 1.13 -18.03
C SER A 66 1.66 2.40 -18.71
N GLY A 67 1.79 3.56 -18.05
CA GLY A 67 1.33 4.85 -18.53
C GLY A 67 -0.13 5.16 -18.21
N VAL A 68 -0.79 4.36 -17.37
CA VAL A 68 -2.18 4.61 -16.97
C VAL A 68 -2.22 5.73 -15.94
N ARG A 69 -2.79 6.87 -16.32
CA ARG A 69 -2.97 8.04 -15.46
C ARG A 69 -4.32 7.98 -14.73
N SER A 70 -4.27 8.05 -13.40
CA SER A 70 -5.44 8.02 -12.51
C SER A 70 -5.45 9.26 -11.60
N ASN A 71 -6.64 9.75 -11.23
CA ASN A 71 -6.74 10.75 -10.17
C ASN A 71 -6.41 10.07 -8.84
N LEU A 72 -5.37 10.56 -8.16
CA LEU A 72 -4.94 10.05 -6.87
C LEU A 72 -5.69 10.76 -5.74
N PHE A 73 -5.62 12.09 -5.69
CA PHE A 73 -6.33 12.91 -4.70
C PHE A 73 -6.73 14.28 -5.23
N THR A 74 -7.84 14.80 -4.72
CA THR A 74 -8.25 16.21 -4.88
C THR A 74 -8.32 16.84 -3.49
N ILE A 75 -7.50 17.86 -3.24
CA ILE A 75 -7.28 18.40 -1.89
C ILE A 75 -7.45 19.92 -1.90
N PRO A 76 -8.24 20.51 -0.98
CA PRO A 76 -8.29 21.96 -0.83
C PRO A 76 -6.97 22.50 -0.26
N ILE A 77 -6.39 23.49 -0.92
CA ILE A 77 -5.19 24.18 -0.41
C ILE A 77 -5.62 25.34 0.47
N GLN A 78 -5.17 25.34 1.73
CA GLN A 78 -5.53 26.36 2.73
C GLN A 78 -4.30 27.13 3.24
N ILE A 79 -3.11 26.57 3.04
CA ILE A 79 -1.82 27.14 3.44
C ILE A 79 -0.80 26.86 2.35
N GLU A 80 0.25 27.69 2.29
CA GLU A 80 1.28 27.62 1.24
C GLU A 80 2.00 26.27 1.18
N ASN A 81 2.21 25.62 2.33
CA ASN A 81 2.87 24.32 2.41
C ASN A 81 1.92 23.30 3.03
N THR A 82 1.35 22.43 2.20
CA THR A 82 0.40 21.39 2.62
C THR A 82 1.09 20.04 2.61
N ILE A 83 1.20 19.39 3.76
CA ILE A 83 1.73 18.02 3.87
C ILE A 83 0.58 17.03 3.71
N VAL A 84 0.78 16.01 2.87
CA VAL A 84 -0.18 14.95 2.61
C VAL A 84 0.48 13.61 2.88
N THR A 85 -0.21 12.78 3.66
CA THR A 85 0.17 11.39 3.92
C THR A 85 -0.97 10.49 3.50
N ALA A 86 -0.67 9.45 2.71
CA ALA A 86 -1.66 8.48 2.29
C ALA A 86 -2.31 7.78 3.51
N GLN A 87 -3.62 7.56 3.41
CA GLN A 87 -4.36 6.86 4.45
C GLN A 87 -3.87 5.42 4.63
N PHE A 88 -3.59 4.75 3.50
CA PHE A 88 -3.15 3.37 3.43
C PHE A 88 -1.72 3.28 2.89
N PRO A 89 -0.94 2.29 3.36
CA PRO A 89 0.36 1.99 2.79
C PRO A 89 0.22 1.34 1.40
N PHE A 90 1.32 1.30 0.66
CA PHE A 90 1.44 0.49 -0.55
C PHE A 90 1.34 -1.00 -0.19
N ASP A 91 0.36 -1.70 -0.75
CA ASP A 91 0.25 -3.15 -0.66
C ASP A 91 0.57 -3.81 -2.02
N SER A 92 1.11 -5.04 -1.98
CA SER A 92 1.56 -5.75 -3.19
C SER A 92 0.42 -6.31 -4.06
N ILE A 93 -0.82 -6.30 -3.55
CA ILE A 93 -1.99 -6.78 -4.27
C ILE A 93 -2.42 -5.71 -5.28
N VAL A 94 -2.66 -4.49 -4.80
CA VAL A 94 -3.11 -3.35 -5.60
C VAL A 94 -1.95 -2.71 -6.37
N TRP A 95 -0.78 -2.58 -5.74
CA TRP A 95 0.36 -1.89 -6.31
C TRP A 95 1.38 -2.88 -6.87
N LYS A 96 2.01 -2.50 -7.98
CA LYS A 96 3.12 -3.25 -8.57
C LYS A 96 4.41 -2.47 -8.42
N GLU A 97 5.51 -3.20 -8.31
CA GLU A 97 6.84 -2.59 -8.37
C GLU A 97 7.01 -1.80 -9.67
N GLY A 98 7.84 -0.76 -9.61
CA GLY A 98 8.13 0.06 -10.78
C GLY A 98 8.12 1.55 -10.48
N ARG A 99 8.24 2.32 -11.57
CA ARG A 99 8.27 3.78 -11.53
C ARG A 99 6.86 4.35 -11.55
N TYR A 100 6.58 5.27 -10.64
CA TYR A 100 5.35 6.04 -10.59
C TYR A 100 5.65 7.52 -10.74
N ILE A 101 4.78 8.21 -11.47
CA ILE A 101 4.86 9.65 -11.69
C ILE A 101 3.68 10.31 -10.98
N LEU A 102 3.97 11.32 -10.16
CA LEU A 102 2.97 12.20 -9.58
C LEU A 102 2.92 13.50 -10.35
N GLU A 103 1.72 13.92 -10.73
CA GLU A 103 1.48 15.18 -11.41
C GLU A 103 0.47 16.01 -10.62
N LEU A 104 0.89 17.20 -10.21
CA LEU A 104 0.06 18.19 -9.53
C LEU A 104 -0.50 19.17 -10.55
N GLU A 105 -1.79 19.46 -10.45
CA GLU A 105 -2.45 20.59 -11.10
C GLU A 105 -3.08 21.50 -10.04
N TYR A 106 -2.78 22.80 -10.09
CA TYR A 106 -3.32 23.79 -9.16
C TYR A 106 -3.40 25.19 -9.79
N SER A 107 -4.60 25.73 -9.98
CA SER A 107 -4.81 27.10 -10.49
C SER A 107 -4.02 27.44 -11.76
N GLY A 108 -3.94 26.48 -12.69
CA GLY A 108 -3.21 26.61 -13.95
C GLY A 108 -1.71 26.31 -13.85
N ALA A 109 -1.17 26.16 -12.65
CA ALA A 109 0.17 25.63 -12.40
C ALA A 109 0.17 24.10 -12.54
N SER A 110 1.30 23.56 -13.00
CA SER A 110 1.55 22.12 -12.98
C SER A 110 2.95 21.82 -12.47
N SER A 111 3.10 20.68 -11.80
CA SER A 111 4.38 20.19 -11.32
C SER A 111 4.39 18.67 -11.36
N THR A 112 5.56 18.08 -11.58
CA THR A 112 5.71 16.63 -11.74
C THR A 112 6.91 16.15 -10.92
N THR A 113 6.76 15.00 -10.30
CA THR A 113 7.82 14.27 -9.59
C THR A 113 7.63 12.77 -9.76
N GLU A 114 8.60 11.96 -9.36
CA GLU A 114 8.57 10.51 -9.52
C GLU A 114 9.14 9.77 -8.31
N PHE A 115 8.63 8.57 -8.08
CA PHE A 115 9.19 7.66 -7.09
C PHE A 115 9.21 6.23 -7.64
N TYR A 116 10.01 5.38 -6.99
CA TYR A 116 10.09 3.95 -7.29
C TYR A 116 9.47 3.16 -6.15
N LEU A 117 8.56 2.25 -6.49
CA LEU A 117 8.07 1.23 -5.58
C LEU A 117 8.88 -0.05 -5.82
N VAL A 118 9.55 -0.55 -4.78
CA VAL A 118 10.41 -1.73 -4.86
C VAL A 118 9.92 -2.83 -3.92
N ASP A 119 10.04 -4.07 -4.37
CA ASP A 119 9.97 -5.22 -3.49
C ASP A 119 11.36 -5.46 -2.86
N ASP A 120 11.50 -5.23 -1.56
CA ASP A 120 12.74 -5.51 -0.82
C ASP A 120 12.82 -6.96 -0.30
N GLY A 121 11.87 -7.80 -0.71
CA GLY A 121 11.73 -9.19 -0.27
C GLY A 121 11.14 -9.32 1.14
N THR A 122 10.75 -8.21 1.79
CA THR A 122 10.02 -8.30 3.06
C THR A 122 8.55 -8.61 2.81
N THR A 123 8.02 -9.59 3.54
CA THR A 123 6.59 -9.89 3.48
C THR A 123 5.84 -8.76 4.18
N ASN A 124 5.08 -7.98 3.41
CA ASN A 124 4.15 -6.97 3.91
C ASN A 124 2.73 -7.34 3.47
N LEU A 125 1.85 -7.57 4.43
CA LEU A 125 0.47 -7.93 4.18
C LEU A 125 -0.38 -6.66 4.05
N PRO A 126 -1.33 -6.62 3.08
CA PRO A 126 -2.30 -5.55 3.00
C PRO A 126 -3.04 -5.32 4.32
N PHE A 127 -3.30 -4.06 4.64
CA PHE A 127 -3.93 -3.68 5.93
C PHE A 127 -5.29 -4.37 6.15
N TRP A 128 -6.07 -4.59 5.09
CA TRP A 128 -7.41 -5.16 5.19
C TRP A 128 -7.39 -6.61 5.70
N ILE A 129 -6.32 -7.38 5.43
CA ILE A 129 -6.13 -8.73 5.98
C ILE A 129 -6.14 -8.68 7.52
N ARG A 130 -5.56 -7.62 8.07
CA ARG A 130 -5.49 -7.38 9.52
C ARG A 130 -6.88 -7.12 10.10
N ASP A 131 -7.69 -6.34 9.40
CA ASP A 131 -9.03 -6.00 9.87
C ASP A 131 -9.97 -7.21 9.84
N ILE A 132 -9.89 -8.04 8.80
CA ILE A 132 -10.63 -9.32 8.74
C ILE A 132 -10.17 -10.25 9.86
N THR A 133 -8.87 -10.31 10.13
CA THR A 133 -8.34 -11.13 11.23
C THR A 133 -8.83 -10.66 12.60
N LYS A 134 -8.96 -9.35 12.84
CA LYS A 134 -9.57 -8.81 14.07
C LYS A 134 -11.03 -9.25 14.20
N MET A 135 -11.80 -9.18 13.13
CA MET A 135 -13.20 -9.64 13.12
C MET A 135 -13.29 -11.12 13.47
N TRP A 136 -12.43 -11.95 12.88
CA TRP A 136 -12.38 -13.38 13.17
C TRP A 136 -11.94 -13.71 14.61
N VAL A 137 -10.91 -13.04 15.12
CA VAL A 137 -10.47 -13.19 16.51
C VAL A 137 -11.53 -12.70 17.51
N GLY A 138 -12.31 -11.68 17.14
CA GLY A 138 -13.41 -11.14 17.93
C GLY A 138 -14.73 -11.90 17.80
N ASP A 139 -14.73 -13.07 17.15
CA ASP A 139 -15.91 -13.90 16.87
C ASP A 139 -17.02 -13.17 16.06
N GLU A 140 -16.66 -12.08 15.36
CA GLU A 140 -17.53 -11.37 14.41
C GLU A 140 -17.51 -12.01 13.01
N ALA A 141 -16.50 -12.83 12.73
CA ALA A 141 -16.37 -13.61 11.50
C ALA A 141 -16.06 -15.09 11.82
N THR A 142 -16.47 -16.00 10.93
CA THR A 142 -16.28 -17.44 11.13
C THR A 142 -14.91 -17.92 10.64
N ASP A 143 -14.50 -19.13 11.02
CA ASP A 143 -13.28 -19.77 10.49
C ASP A 143 -13.29 -19.86 8.96
N LYS A 144 -14.48 -20.09 8.39
CA LYS A 144 -14.71 -20.08 6.94
C LYS A 144 -14.46 -18.72 6.32
N ASP A 145 -14.88 -17.64 6.99
CA ASP A 145 -14.59 -16.27 6.53
C ASP A 145 -13.09 -15.96 6.62
N TYR A 146 -12.41 -16.40 7.68
CA TYR A 146 -10.97 -16.24 7.81
C TYR A 146 -10.20 -17.00 6.73
N VAL A 147 -10.54 -18.27 6.50
CA VAL A 147 -9.93 -19.09 5.43
C VAL A 147 -10.12 -18.41 4.07
N ARG A 148 -11.36 -18.03 3.72
CA ARG A 148 -11.69 -17.43 2.42
C ARG A 148 -10.97 -16.13 2.14
N ASN A 149 -10.97 -15.24 3.12
CA ASN A 149 -10.52 -13.87 2.88
C ASN A 149 -9.05 -13.67 3.23
N VAL A 150 -8.48 -14.49 4.12
CA VAL A 150 -7.08 -14.38 4.53
C VAL A 150 -6.27 -15.48 3.88
N ILE A 151 -6.48 -16.74 4.28
CA ILE A 151 -5.59 -17.84 3.85
C ILE A 151 -5.64 -18.05 2.34
N SER A 152 -6.83 -18.06 1.73
CA SER A 152 -6.98 -18.22 0.28
C SER A 152 -6.34 -17.07 -0.50
N GLN A 153 -6.46 -15.82 -0.02
CA GLN A 153 -5.78 -14.70 -0.66
C GLN A 153 -4.26 -14.87 -0.59
N LEU A 154 -3.71 -15.24 0.57
CA LEU A 154 -2.26 -15.45 0.71
C LEU A 154 -1.75 -16.55 -0.23
N ILE A 155 -2.56 -17.57 -0.51
CA ILE A 155 -2.24 -18.62 -1.47
C ILE A 155 -2.36 -18.12 -2.92
N GLU A 156 -3.42 -17.38 -3.25
CA GLU A 156 -3.66 -16.82 -4.58
C GLU A 156 -2.54 -15.87 -5.01
N GLU A 157 -2.09 -15.02 -4.10
CA GLU A 157 -0.98 -14.09 -4.32
C GLU A 157 0.40 -14.78 -4.28
N GLY A 158 0.45 -16.10 -4.04
CA GLY A 158 1.69 -16.86 -3.97
C GLY A 158 2.57 -16.56 -2.75
N ILE A 159 2.02 -15.90 -1.73
CA ILE A 159 2.71 -15.64 -0.46
C ILE A 159 2.85 -16.95 0.33
N ILE A 160 1.80 -17.78 0.31
CA ILE A 160 1.79 -19.16 0.81
C ILE A 160 1.79 -20.14 -0.36
N ASP A 161 2.63 -21.17 -0.28
CA ASP A 161 2.79 -22.14 -1.36
C ASP A 161 1.52 -22.97 -1.59
N LYS A 162 1.17 -23.20 -2.87
CA LYS A 162 -0.06 -23.89 -3.27
C LYS A 162 -0.09 -25.38 -2.89
N TYR A 163 1.05 -25.98 -2.52
CA TYR A 163 1.18 -27.42 -2.28
C TYR A 163 0.37 -27.95 -1.09
N TYR A 164 -0.28 -27.07 -0.31
CA TYR A 164 -1.13 -27.43 0.83
C TYR A 164 -2.58 -27.78 0.46
N GLN A 165 -2.95 -27.88 -0.83
CA GLN A 165 -4.33 -28.20 -1.21
C GLN A 165 -4.46 -29.20 -2.36
N SER A 166 -5.16 -30.29 -2.07
CA SER A 166 -6.16 -30.86 -2.98
C SER A 166 -7.46 -30.08 -2.78
N GLU A 167 -7.74 -29.12 -3.68
CA GLU A 167 -8.95 -28.28 -3.79
C GLU A 167 -9.45 -27.60 -2.48
N LEU A 168 -9.57 -26.26 -2.50
CA LEU A 168 -10.26 -25.47 -1.47
C LEU A 168 -11.74 -25.84 -1.42
N ASP A 169 -12.06 -26.95 -0.77
CA ASP A 169 -13.41 -27.24 -0.34
C ASP A 169 -13.48 -27.04 1.17
N GLU A 170 -14.43 -26.21 1.58
CA GLU A 170 -14.59 -25.72 2.94
C GLU A 170 -15.56 -26.58 3.74
N ASN A 171 -15.79 -27.81 3.29
CA ASN A 171 -16.61 -28.77 4.00
C ASN A 171 -15.97 -29.17 5.33
N VAL A 172 -14.64 -29.14 5.43
CA VAL A 172 -13.90 -29.31 6.68
C VAL A 172 -12.83 -28.24 6.85
N ILE A 173 -13.02 -27.41 7.86
CA ILE A 173 -12.03 -26.44 8.36
C ILE A 173 -11.74 -26.80 9.82
N LEU A 174 -10.48 -27.07 10.11
CA LEU A 174 -10.00 -27.29 11.47
C LEU A 174 -8.90 -26.27 11.77
N ILE A 175 -9.23 -25.32 12.63
CA ILE A 175 -8.29 -24.33 13.16
C ILE A 175 -8.26 -24.49 14.68
N PRO A 176 -7.10 -24.79 15.30
CA PRO A 176 -7.04 -24.88 16.75
C PRO A 176 -7.37 -23.54 17.42
N GLU A 177 -8.20 -23.55 18.47
CA GLU A 177 -8.63 -22.33 19.17
C GLU A 177 -7.47 -21.44 19.64
N TRP A 178 -6.36 -22.05 20.07
CA TRP A 178 -5.18 -21.29 20.51
C TRP A 178 -4.58 -20.43 19.38
N TYR A 179 -4.79 -20.79 18.12
CA TYR A 179 -4.26 -20.05 16.97
C TYR A 179 -4.87 -18.64 16.85
N LYS A 180 -6.12 -18.44 17.28
CA LYS A 180 -6.72 -17.09 17.37
C LYS A 180 -5.89 -16.13 18.24
N THR A 181 -5.19 -16.65 19.25
CA THR A 181 -4.30 -15.83 20.09
C THR A 181 -3.09 -15.33 19.29
N VAL A 182 -2.49 -16.19 18.48
CA VAL A 182 -1.34 -15.86 17.62
C VAL A 182 -1.75 -14.85 16.54
N ALA A 183 -2.86 -15.12 15.85
CA ALA A 183 -3.43 -14.20 14.88
C ALA A 183 -3.81 -12.86 15.51
N GLY A 184 -4.30 -12.87 16.76
CA GLY A 184 -4.58 -11.66 17.53
C GLY A 184 -3.33 -10.84 17.85
N TRP A 185 -2.22 -11.48 18.23
CA TRP A 185 -0.94 -10.78 18.44
C TRP A 185 -0.45 -10.10 17.16
N TRP A 186 -0.54 -10.78 16.03
CA TRP A 186 -0.24 -10.18 14.74
C TRP A 186 -1.18 -9.01 14.41
N ALA A 187 -2.48 -9.21 14.60
CA ALA A 187 -3.50 -8.19 14.30
C ALA A 187 -3.32 -6.90 15.13
N LEU A 188 -2.79 -7.04 16.35
CA LEU A 188 -2.46 -5.92 17.25
C LEU A 188 -1.05 -5.34 17.01
N GLY A 189 -0.26 -5.93 16.11
CA GLY A 189 1.09 -5.45 15.76
C GLY A 189 2.22 -5.95 16.65
N TYR A 190 1.97 -6.97 17.48
CA TYR A 190 3.01 -7.62 18.30
C TYR A 190 3.81 -8.68 17.54
N MET A 191 3.37 -9.04 16.34
CA MET A 191 4.02 -9.99 15.44
C MET A 191 4.08 -9.37 14.04
N SER A 192 5.19 -9.56 13.35
CA SER A 192 5.39 -9.09 11.98
C SER A 192 4.63 -9.95 10.97
N ASP A 193 4.39 -9.39 9.80
CA ASP A 193 3.74 -10.05 8.68
C ASP A 193 4.51 -11.31 8.22
N THR A 194 5.85 -11.23 8.20
CA THR A 194 6.73 -12.37 7.90
C THR A 194 6.57 -13.50 8.95
N GLU A 195 6.51 -13.17 10.23
CA GLU A 195 6.31 -14.16 11.30
C GLU A 195 4.94 -14.85 11.20
N LEU A 196 3.87 -14.09 10.93
CA LEU A 196 2.54 -14.67 10.72
C LEU A 196 2.55 -15.64 9.53
N VAL A 197 3.08 -15.21 8.38
CA VAL A 197 3.10 -16.04 7.17
C VAL A 197 3.90 -17.32 7.40
N ASN A 198 5.07 -17.23 8.01
CA ASN A 198 5.86 -18.41 8.35
C ASN A 198 5.14 -19.34 9.35
N ASN A 199 4.43 -18.77 10.33
CA ASN A 199 3.63 -19.55 11.25
C ASN A 199 2.49 -20.28 10.53
N LEU A 200 1.73 -19.60 9.67
CA LEU A 200 0.69 -20.20 8.85
C LEU A 200 1.22 -21.33 7.96
N LYS A 201 2.35 -21.09 7.27
CA LYS A 201 3.01 -22.11 6.44
C LYS A 201 3.29 -23.38 7.24
N PHE A 202 3.95 -23.23 8.38
CA PHE A 202 4.26 -24.35 9.26
C PHE A 202 3.01 -25.10 9.74
N LEU A 203 1.94 -24.38 10.12
CA LEU A 203 0.72 -25.02 10.63
C LEU A 203 -0.05 -25.77 9.55
N LEU A 204 0.01 -25.30 8.30
CA LEU A 204 -0.56 -26.00 7.15
C LEU A 204 0.30 -27.22 6.77
N GLU A 205 1.62 -27.08 6.77
CA GLU A 205 2.59 -28.18 6.51
C GLU A 205 2.40 -29.36 7.46
N GLU A 206 2.28 -29.08 8.75
CA GLU A 206 2.16 -30.09 9.79
C GLU A 206 0.71 -30.60 9.96
N ASN A 207 -0.22 -30.18 9.08
CA ASN A 207 -1.65 -30.50 9.17
C ASN A 207 -2.27 -30.17 10.54
N ILE A 208 -1.79 -29.10 11.18
CA ILE A 208 -2.35 -28.57 12.43
C ILE A 208 -3.54 -27.67 12.11
N ILE A 209 -3.43 -26.86 11.05
CA ILE A 209 -4.57 -26.24 10.38
C ILE A 209 -4.90 -27.10 9.16
N ILE A 210 -6.16 -27.52 9.04
CA ILE A 210 -6.62 -28.38 7.95
C ILE A 210 -7.75 -27.67 7.20
N ILE A 211 -7.62 -27.62 5.87
CA ILE A 211 -8.61 -27.07 4.95
C ILE A 211 -8.77 -28.11 3.83
N SER A 212 -9.87 -28.86 3.80
CA SER A 212 -10.04 -29.98 2.87
C SER A 212 -11.50 -30.35 2.61
N ASP A 213 -11.78 -30.94 1.43
CA ASP A 213 -12.97 -31.77 1.25
C ASP A 213 -12.79 -33.12 1.96
N ILE A 214 -13.43 -33.30 3.11
CA ILE A 214 -13.67 -34.65 3.63
C ILE A 214 -15.12 -35.00 3.31
N GLN A 215 -15.35 -35.59 2.14
CA GLN A 215 -16.49 -36.49 1.99
C GLN A 215 -16.23 -37.66 2.93
N LEU A 216 -16.84 -37.64 4.12
CA LEU A 216 -16.84 -38.79 5.03
C LEU A 216 -17.49 -39.97 4.27
N GLN A 217 -16.67 -40.84 3.68
CA GLN A 217 -17.15 -42.16 3.28
C GLN A 217 -17.42 -42.93 4.57
N GLU A 218 -18.68 -42.86 5.02
CA GLU A 218 -19.24 -43.82 5.95
C GLU A 218 -19.04 -45.22 5.37
N ASN A 219 -18.24 -46.05 6.05
CA ASN A 219 -18.24 -47.51 5.88
C ASN A 219 -19.31 -48.11 6.78
#